data_AF-A0A847WTA1-F1
#
_entry.id   AF-A0A847WTA1-F1
#
_cell.length_a   1.000
_cell.length_b   1.000
_cell.length_c   1.000
_cell.angle_alpha   90.00
_cell.angle_beta   90.00
_cell.angle_gamma   90.00
#
_symmetry.space_group_name_H-M   'P 1'
#
loop_
_entity.id
_entity.type
_entity.pdbx_description
1 polymer ?
#
loop_
_entity_poly.entity_id
_entity_poly.type
_entity_poly.pdbx_seq_one_letter_code
_entity_poly.pdbx_strand_id
1 'polypeptide(L)'
;MSTENSPGSSSQDLPGKVMENLSSVTDQAKHDLDAISQRAAEDVRTLGEEAGARVEEATEKAKSFAAEQKDLAASQISGIAAAIGRVAEELENSDQRTVGRYARDLSSGITGLGRTIENHDVDDLLGLAQDFGRKQPLAFLGTAALA
;
A
#
# COMPACT_ATOMS: atom_id res chain seq x y z
N MET A 1 58.94 23.82 34.00
CA MET A 1 57.82 24.05 34.93
C MET A 1 56.56 23.72 34.16
N SER A 2 55.85 22.71 34.62
CA SER A 2 54.71 22.03 34.00
C SER A 2 53.45 22.89 33.98
N THR A 3 52.59 22.65 32.98
CA THR A 3 51.10 22.66 32.96
C THR A 3 50.71 22.62 31.47
N GLU A 4 49.79 21.83 30.91
CA GLU A 4 48.81 20.83 31.38
C GLU A 4 48.22 20.29 30.05
N ASN A 5 48.33 19.00 29.72
CA ASN A 5 47.32 17.97 29.92
C ASN A 5 45.85 18.36 29.61
N SER A 6 45.41 18.01 28.37
CA SER A 6 44.16 17.29 28.04
C SER A 6 42.78 17.94 28.29
N PRO A 7 41.67 17.35 27.81
CA PRO A 7 41.41 16.59 26.57
C PRO A 7 40.14 17.10 25.84
N GLY A 8 39.81 16.49 24.70
CA GLY A 8 38.75 16.91 23.80
C GLY A 8 37.32 16.89 24.34
N SER A 9 36.44 17.58 23.62
CA SER A 9 34.99 17.39 23.73
C SER A 9 34.33 18.02 22.50
N SER A 10 34.04 17.25 21.45
CA SER A 10 33.18 17.74 20.35
C SER A 10 32.44 16.63 19.58
N SER A 11 32.22 15.44 20.15
CA SER A 11 31.63 14.33 19.35
C SER A 11 30.49 13.57 20.02
N GLN A 12 29.88 14.06 21.11
CA GLN A 12 28.85 13.28 21.84
C GLN A 12 27.44 13.90 21.95
N ASP A 13 27.16 15.07 21.37
CA ASP A 13 25.84 15.74 21.50
C ASP A 13 24.90 15.63 20.28
N LEU A 14 25.24 14.82 19.28
CA LEU A 14 24.35 14.59 18.13
C LEU A 14 23.11 13.72 18.42
N PRO A 15 23.16 12.66 19.26
CA PRO A 15 22.01 11.75 19.42
C PRO A 15 20.79 12.41 20.10
N GLY A 16 21.02 13.26 21.11
CA GLY A 16 19.95 13.85 21.93
C GLY A 16 19.08 14.85 21.17
N LYS A 17 19.69 15.74 20.38
CA LYS A 17 18.97 16.72 19.57
C LYS A 17 18.18 16.09 18.43
N VAL A 18 18.64 14.96 17.90
CA VAL A 18 17.91 14.22 16.85
C VAL A 18 16.65 13.56 17.44
N MET A 19 16.75 12.95 18.62
CA MET A 19 15.59 12.35 19.29
C MET A 19 14.54 13.39 19.72
N GLU A 20 14.97 14.57 20.17
CA GLU A 20 14.07 15.65 20.56
C GLU A 20 13.30 16.23 19.35
N ASN A 21 14.00 16.49 18.22
CA ASN A 21 13.35 16.95 16.99
C ASN A 21 12.47 15.88 16.33
N LEU A 22 12.83 14.60 16.45
CA LEU A 22 12.03 13.51 15.91
C LEU A 22 10.72 13.34 16.68
N SER A 23 10.76 13.54 18.00
CA SER A 23 9.57 13.46 18.86
C SER A 23 8.59 14.58 18.55
N SER A 24 9.07 15.82 18.39
CA SER A 24 8.22 16.96 18.05
C SER A 24 7.61 16.85 16.64
N VAL A 25 8.37 16.38 15.65
CA VAL A 25 7.85 16.11 14.29
C VAL A 25 6.82 14.98 14.30
N THR A 26 7.04 13.93 15.10
CA THR A 26 6.08 12.82 15.23
C THR A 26 4.78 13.26 15.89
N ASP A 27 4.87 14.09 16.93
CA ASP A 27 3.70 14.60 17.64
C ASP A 27 2.90 15.59 16.78
N GLN A 28 3.59 16.43 16.00
CA GLN A 28 2.94 17.32 15.03
C GLN A 28 2.28 16.52 13.90
N ALA A 29 2.95 15.51 13.36
CA ALA A 29 2.39 14.64 12.33
C ALA A 29 1.15 13.87 12.82
N LYS A 30 1.13 13.42 14.08
CA LYS A 30 -0.06 12.80 14.70
C LYS A 30 -1.22 13.79 14.79
N HIS A 31 -0.94 15.01 15.23
CA HIS A 31 -1.96 16.06 15.33
C HIS A 31 -2.58 16.39 13.96
N ASP A 32 -1.74 16.51 12.92
CA ASP A 32 -2.20 16.78 11.56
C ASP A 32 -2.97 15.58 10.98
N LEU A 33 -2.53 14.34 11.24
CA LEU A 33 -3.24 13.11 10.87
C LEU A 33 -4.62 13.02 11.52
N ASP A 34 -4.73 13.32 12.81
CA ASP A 34 -6.00 13.30 13.53
C ASP A 34 -6.97 14.35 12.98
N ALA A 35 -6.48 15.56 12.69
CA ALA A 35 -7.28 16.62 12.08
C ALA A 35 -7.75 16.28 10.66
N ILE A 36 -6.87 15.70 9.84
CA ILE A 36 -7.20 15.23 8.48
C ILE A 36 -8.21 14.08 8.55
N SER A 37 -8.01 13.12 9.46
CA SER A 37 -8.90 11.98 9.65
C SER A 37 -10.30 12.43 10.07
N GLN A 38 -10.40 13.39 10.98
CA GLN A 38 -11.68 13.93 11.45
C GLN A 38 -12.44 14.66 10.34
N ARG A 39 -11.75 15.48 9.54
CA ARG A 39 -12.34 16.17 8.38
C ARG A 39 -12.78 15.18 7.30
N ALA A 40 -11.93 14.22 6.95
CA ALA A 40 -12.27 13.17 6.00
C ALA A 40 -13.50 12.37 6.45
N ALA A 41 -13.64 12.09 7.74
CA ALA A 41 -14.81 11.41 8.29
C ALA A 41 -16.10 12.24 8.21
N GLU A 42 -16.02 13.57 8.24
CA GLU A 42 -17.16 14.48 8.09
C GLU A 42 -17.55 14.65 6.61
N ASP A 43 -16.57 14.80 5.73
CA ASP A 43 -16.76 14.89 4.27
C ASP A 43 -17.40 13.61 3.71
N VAL A 44 -16.94 12.43 4.16
CA VAL A 44 -17.50 11.13 3.73
C VAL A 44 -18.97 10.97 4.13
N ARG A 45 -19.37 11.47 5.31
CA ARG A 45 -20.77 11.40 5.76
C ARG A 45 -21.66 12.26 4.89
N THR A 46 -21.25 13.49 4.61
CA THR A 46 -21.99 14.44 3.77
C THR A 46 -22.13 13.92 2.33
N LEU A 47 -21.05 13.38 1.78
CA LEU A 47 -21.03 12.87 0.40
C LEU A 47 -21.84 11.58 0.23
N GLY A 48 -21.88 10.73 1.27
CA GLY A 48 -22.64 9.48 1.26
C GLY A 48 -24.16 9.67 1.16
N GLU A 49 -24.68 10.77 1.70
CA GLU A 49 -26.12 11.07 1.69
C GLU A 49 -26.62 11.62 0.34
N GLU A 50 -25.76 12.34 -0.41
CA GLU A 50 -26.15 13.01 -1.66
C GLU A 50 -25.94 12.14 -2.93
N ALA A 51 -25.07 11.14 -2.89
CA ALA A 51 -24.59 10.44 -4.09
C ALA A 51 -25.38 9.16 -4.47
N GLY A 52 -26.20 8.61 -3.59
CA GLY A 52 -26.72 7.23 -3.70
C GLY A 52 -27.45 6.90 -5.02
N ALA A 53 -28.32 7.79 -5.49
CA ALA A 53 -29.23 7.45 -6.60
C ALA A 53 -28.60 7.51 -8.01
N ARG A 54 -27.54 8.31 -8.23
CA ARG A 54 -26.87 8.39 -9.55
C ARG A 54 -25.71 7.42 -9.70
N VAL A 55 -25.15 6.97 -8.58
CA VAL A 55 -24.03 6.02 -8.55
C VAL A 55 -24.50 4.61 -8.90
N GLU A 56 -25.74 4.24 -8.55
CA GLU A 56 -26.25 2.89 -8.76
C GLU A 56 -26.31 2.49 -10.25
N GLU A 57 -26.91 3.32 -11.11
CA GLU A 57 -26.99 3.05 -12.57
C GLU A 57 -25.60 2.99 -13.22
N ALA A 58 -24.70 3.91 -12.84
CA ALA A 58 -23.32 3.91 -13.32
C ALA A 58 -22.56 2.66 -12.85
N THR A 59 -22.82 2.22 -11.62
CA THR A 59 -22.21 1.03 -11.02
C THR A 59 -22.69 -0.24 -11.72
N GLU A 60 -23.98 -0.38 -12.01
CA GLU A 60 -24.49 -1.54 -12.75
C GLU A 60 -23.87 -1.67 -14.13
N LYS A 61 -23.76 -0.55 -14.87
CA LYS A 61 -23.11 -0.55 -16.17
C LYS A 61 -21.62 -0.90 -16.09
N ALA A 62 -20.93 -0.39 -15.07
CA ALA A 62 -19.53 -0.73 -14.81
C ALA A 62 -19.36 -2.20 -14.44
N LYS A 63 -20.26 -2.78 -13.63
CA LYS A 63 -20.25 -4.20 -13.25
C LYS A 63 -20.41 -5.10 -14.47
N SER A 64 -21.36 -4.80 -15.35
CA SER A 64 -21.57 -5.57 -16.60
C SER A 64 -20.31 -5.57 -17.47
N PHE A 65 -19.70 -4.40 -17.69
CA PHE A 65 -18.48 -4.30 -18.47
C PHE A 65 -17.30 -5.02 -17.80
N ALA A 66 -17.16 -4.89 -16.48
CA ALA A 66 -16.13 -5.59 -15.73
C ALA A 66 -16.28 -7.11 -15.81
N ALA A 67 -17.52 -7.62 -15.77
CA ALA A 67 -17.79 -9.05 -15.89
C ALA A 67 -17.31 -9.62 -17.22
N GLU A 68 -17.51 -8.88 -18.33
CA GLU A 68 -17.04 -9.28 -19.65
C GLU A 68 -15.50 -9.27 -19.77
N GLN A 69 -14.82 -8.38 -19.05
CA GLN A 69 -13.37 -8.20 -19.15
C GLN A 69 -12.58 -8.95 -18.08
N LYS A 70 -13.25 -9.51 -17.07
CA LYS A 70 -12.65 -10.14 -15.89
C LYS A 70 -11.68 -11.26 -16.26
N ASP A 71 -12.14 -12.19 -17.09
CA ASP A 71 -11.36 -13.39 -17.44
C ASP A 71 -10.11 -13.03 -18.27
N LEU A 72 -10.25 -12.05 -19.17
CA LEU A 72 -9.12 -11.49 -19.91
C LEU A 72 -8.10 -10.86 -18.94
N ALA A 73 -8.57 -10.06 -17.99
CA ALA A 73 -7.71 -9.45 -16.99
C ALA A 73 -6.98 -10.50 -16.13
N ALA A 74 -7.70 -11.52 -15.64
CA ALA A 74 -7.14 -12.60 -14.85
C ALA A 74 -6.06 -13.39 -15.62
N SER A 75 -6.30 -13.67 -16.90
CA SER A 75 -5.33 -14.33 -17.78
C SER A 75 -4.06 -13.49 -17.98
N GLN A 76 -4.21 -12.19 -18.25
CA GLN A 76 -3.07 -11.28 -18.39
C GLN A 76 -2.24 -11.17 -17.10
N ILE A 77 -2.91 -11.04 -15.95
CA ILE A 77 -2.27 -10.99 -14.63
C ILE A 77 -1.48 -12.29 -14.39
N SER A 78 -2.07 -13.43 -14.70
CA SER A 78 -1.41 -14.74 -14.56
C SER A 78 -0.20 -14.88 -15.48
N GLY A 79 -0.28 -14.37 -16.72
CA GLY A 79 0.84 -14.33 -17.65
C GLY A 79 2.01 -13.47 -17.16
N ILE A 80 1.73 -12.28 -16.63
CA ILE A 80 2.74 -11.40 -16.02
C ILE A 80 3.37 -12.08 -14.80
N ALA A 81 2.55 -12.66 -13.92
CA ALA A 81 3.04 -13.36 -12.74
C ALA A 81 3.96 -14.53 -13.13
N ALA A 82 3.61 -15.30 -14.16
CA ALA A 82 4.43 -16.38 -14.67
C ALA A 82 5.77 -15.86 -15.24
N ALA A 83 5.77 -14.74 -15.96
CA ALA A 83 7.00 -14.12 -16.46
C ALA A 83 7.93 -13.67 -15.31
N ILE A 84 7.39 -13.01 -14.29
CA ILE A 84 8.14 -12.63 -13.09
C ILE A 84 8.65 -13.89 -12.36
N GLY A 85 7.85 -14.95 -12.29
CA GLY A 85 8.24 -16.22 -11.69
C GLY A 85 9.44 -16.86 -12.39
N ARG A 86 9.50 -16.82 -13.72
CA ARG A 86 10.66 -17.31 -14.50
C ARG A 86 11.92 -16.48 -14.24
N VAL A 87 11.78 -15.15 -14.16
CA VAL A 87 12.90 -14.27 -13.80
C VAL A 87 13.37 -14.54 -12.37
N ALA A 88 12.43 -14.79 -11.44
CA ALA A 88 12.74 -15.16 -10.07
C ALA A 88 13.57 -16.45 -10.01
N GLU A 89 13.14 -17.50 -10.72
CA GLU A 89 13.87 -18.77 -10.82
C GLU A 89 15.30 -18.58 -11.36
N GLU A 90 15.47 -17.77 -12.41
CA GLU A 90 16.80 -17.47 -12.96
C GLU A 90 17.71 -16.73 -11.95
N LEU A 91 17.16 -15.75 -11.24
CA LEU A 91 17.90 -14.97 -10.24
C LEU A 91 18.21 -15.75 -8.97
N GLU A 92 17.32 -16.66 -8.55
CA GLU A 92 17.55 -17.59 -7.44
C GLU A 92 18.65 -18.60 -7.74
N ASN A 93 18.79 -19.01 -9.00
CA ASN A 93 19.85 -19.92 -9.44
C ASN A 93 21.17 -19.19 -9.75
N SER A 94 21.17 -17.84 -9.72
CA SER A 94 22.34 -16.98 -9.93
C SER A 94 22.89 -16.41 -8.61
N ASP A 95 23.89 -15.52 -8.69
CA ASP A 95 24.44 -14.82 -7.53
C ASP A 95 23.43 -13.86 -6.83
N GLN A 96 22.24 -13.67 -7.41
CA GLN A 96 21.23 -12.71 -6.99
C GLN A 96 20.06 -13.36 -6.21
N ARG A 97 20.36 -14.37 -5.38
CA ARG A 97 19.36 -15.14 -4.62
C ARG A 97 18.33 -14.32 -3.86
N THR A 98 18.76 -13.23 -3.22
CA THR A 98 17.85 -12.36 -2.46
C THR A 98 16.84 -11.66 -3.35
N VAL A 99 17.27 -11.20 -4.53
CA VAL A 99 16.40 -10.57 -5.52
C VAL A 99 15.44 -11.60 -6.12
N GLY A 100 15.94 -12.80 -6.40
CA GLY A 100 15.13 -13.93 -6.86
C GLY A 100 13.98 -14.26 -5.92
N ARG A 101 14.25 -14.39 -4.60
CA ARG A 101 13.20 -14.64 -3.59
C ARG A 101 12.15 -13.54 -3.55
N TYR A 102 12.58 -12.29 -3.61
CA TYR A 102 11.65 -11.17 -3.64
C TYR A 102 10.75 -11.20 -4.89
N ALA A 103 11.33 -11.48 -6.07
CA ALA A 103 10.57 -11.67 -7.29
C ALA A 103 9.62 -12.88 -7.20
N ARG A 104 10.01 -13.94 -6.49
CA ARG A 104 9.16 -15.12 -6.25
C ARG A 104 7.96 -14.79 -5.37
N ASP A 105 8.18 -14.03 -4.30
CA ASP A 105 7.12 -13.56 -3.40
C ASP A 105 6.13 -12.66 -4.15
N LEU A 106 6.63 -11.72 -4.95
CA LEU A 106 5.80 -10.87 -5.81
C LEU A 106 4.98 -11.68 -6.80
N SER A 107 5.61 -12.60 -7.54
CA SER A 107 4.93 -13.47 -8.50
C SER A 107 3.85 -14.31 -7.81
N SER A 108 4.11 -14.81 -6.60
CA SER A 108 3.14 -15.58 -5.81
C SER A 108 1.96 -14.72 -5.36
N GLY A 109 2.21 -13.48 -4.93
CA GLY A 109 1.17 -12.50 -4.58
C GLY A 109 0.28 -12.14 -5.76
N ILE A 110 0.88 -11.81 -6.91
CA ILE A 110 0.16 -11.47 -8.15
C ILE A 110 -0.65 -12.68 -8.65
N THR A 111 -0.08 -13.89 -8.58
CA THR A 111 -0.83 -15.12 -8.93
C THR A 111 -2.02 -15.32 -8.01
N GLY A 112 -1.85 -15.08 -6.71
CA GLY A 112 -2.95 -15.13 -5.74
C GLY A 112 -4.07 -14.15 -6.09
N LEU A 113 -3.72 -12.90 -6.42
CA LEU A 113 -4.66 -11.89 -6.90
C LEU A 113 -5.39 -12.34 -8.18
N GLY A 114 -4.64 -12.83 -9.17
CA GLY A 114 -5.20 -13.32 -10.44
C GLY A 114 -6.23 -14.43 -10.23
N ARG A 115 -5.93 -15.40 -9.35
CA ARG A 115 -6.88 -16.46 -8.98
C ARG A 115 -8.10 -15.92 -8.23
N THR A 116 -7.93 -14.93 -7.35
CA THR A 116 -9.08 -14.30 -6.67
C THR A 116 -10.00 -13.68 -7.70
N ILE A 117 -9.46 -12.94 -8.67
CA ILE A 117 -10.22 -12.33 -9.77
C ILE A 117 -10.90 -13.40 -10.64
N GLU A 118 -10.17 -14.45 -11.01
CA GLU A 118 -10.69 -15.55 -11.83
C GLU A 118 -11.86 -16.29 -11.16
N ASN A 119 -11.76 -16.57 -9.85
CA ASN A 119 -12.70 -17.44 -9.15
C ASN A 119 -13.90 -16.74 -8.51
N HIS A 120 -13.95 -15.41 -8.51
CA HIS A 120 -15.03 -14.64 -7.88
C HIS A 120 -15.79 -13.80 -8.90
N ASP A 121 -17.08 -13.62 -8.69
CA ASP A 121 -17.87 -12.70 -9.50
C ASP A 121 -17.53 -11.24 -9.17
N VAL A 122 -17.90 -10.32 -10.06
CA VAL A 122 -17.58 -8.89 -9.87
C VAL A 122 -18.18 -8.34 -8.57
N ASP A 123 -19.36 -8.81 -8.17
CA ASP A 123 -19.98 -8.42 -6.90
C ASP A 123 -19.18 -8.89 -5.68
N ASP A 124 -18.66 -10.12 -5.72
CA ASP A 124 -17.79 -10.65 -4.67
C ASP A 124 -16.46 -9.88 -4.61
N LEU A 125 -15.87 -9.56 -5.76
CA LEU A 125 -14.65 -8.76 -5.85
C LEU A 125 -14.85 -7.34 -5.31
N LEU A 126 -16.00 -6.73 -5.60
CA LEU A 126 -16.36 -5.43 -5.06
C LEU A 126 -16.54 -5.51 -3.53
N GLY A 127 -17.17 -6.58 -3.04
CA GLY A 127 -17.29 -6.87 -1.61
C GLY A 127 -15.92 -7.03 -0.93
N LEU A 128 -15.00 -7.78 -1.53
CA LEU A 128 -13.63 -7.95 -1.04
C LEU A 128 -12.87 -6.61 -0.99
N ALA A 129 -13.03 -5.76 -2.01
CA ALA A 129 -12.40 -4.44 -2.05
C ALA A 129 -12.96 -3.50 -0.97
N GLN A 130 -14.28 -3.50 -0.77
CA GLN A 130 -14.93 -2.75 0.31
C GLN A 130 -14.46 -3.23 1.68
N ASP A 131 -14.39 -4.54 1.86
CA ASP A 131 -13.88 -5.17 3.08
C ASP A 131 -12.44 -4.81 3.36
N PHE A 132 -11.59 -4.80 2.34
CA PHE A 132 -10.19 -4.40 2.43
C PHE A 132 -10.06 -2.95 2.89
N GLY A 133 -10.76 -2.01 2.24
CA GLY A 133 -10.74 -0.59 2.64
C GLY A 133 -11.20 -0.37 4.07
N ARG A 134 -12.24 -1.12 4.50
CA ARG A 134 -12.75 -1.08 5.88
C ARG A 134 -11.78 -1.68 6.90
N LYS A 135 -11.11 -2.78 6.57
CA LYS A 135 -10.18 -3.50 7.48
C LYS A 135 -8.79 -2.88 7.53
N GLN A 136 -8.35 -2.26 6.43
CA GLN A 136 -7.00 -1.70 6.27
C GLN A 136 -7.07 -0.25 5.75
N PRO A 137 -7.62 0.69 6.52
CA PRO A 137 -7.73 2.08 6.10
C PRO A 137 -6.37 2.72 5.80
N LEU A 138 -5.31 2.34 6.55
CA LEU A 138 -3.96 2.84 6.30
C LEU A 138 -3.38 2.39 4.96
N ALA A 139 -3.67 1.15 4.54
CA ALA A 139 -3.20 0.66 3.24
C ALA A 139 -3.88 1.42 2.10
N PHE A 140 -5.18 1.71 2.24
CA PHE A 140 -5.94 2.50 1.26
C PHE A 140 -5.38 3.93 1.13
N LEU A 141 -5.12 4.61 2.25
CA LEU A 141 -4.49 5.94 2.24
C LEU A 141 -3.07 5.91 1.66
N GLY A 142 -2.31 4.84 1.94
CA GLY A 142 -0.98 4.62 1.37
C GLY A 142 -1.01 4.44 -0.14
N THR A 143 -1.99 3.72 -0.69
CA THR A 143 -2.15 3.60 -2.14
C THR A 143 -2.49 4.94 -2.79
N ALA A 144 -3.33 5.77 -2.16
CA ALA A 144 -3.69 7.09 -2.68
C ALA A 144 -2.51 8.08 -2.69
N ALA A 145 -1.55 7.93 -1.77
CA ALA A 145 -0.33 8.73 -1.76
C ALA A 145 0.67 8.33 -2.87
N LEU A 146 0.54 7.12 -3.43
CA LEU A 146 1.42 6.57 -4.46
C LEU A 146 0.80 6.55 -5.86
N ALA A 147 -0.52 6.69 -5.97
CA ALA A 147 -1.30 6.63 -7.21
C ALA A 147 -1.36 7.97 -7.95
#